data_AF-A0A168B9Y7-F1
#
_entry.id   AF-A0A168B9Y7-F1
#
_cell.length_a   1.000
_cell.length_b   1.000
_cell.length_c   1.000
_cell.angle_alpha   90.00
_cell.angle_beta   90.00
_cell.angle_gamma   90.00
#
_symmetry.space_group_name_H-M   'P 1'
#
loop_
_entity.id
_entity.type
_entity.pdbx_description
1 polymer ?
#
loop_
_entity_poly.entity_id
_entity_poly.type
_entity_poly.pdbx_seq_one_letter_code
_entity_poly.pdbx_strand_id
1 'polypeptide(L)'
;MMQLSSLALATATALLFPLASAAPTDARTTDGISSCGSAWMPRDDVTIGRGTDKRRGFSSAVQAFCSAADGRVVKPNGYLSLSTEVFLNGGKNPSEYGIQGFVNFEVHNKIKSGHTISKNDCVRYLNALSADGGKCSGATNKDTKGGTWQVGSDGISYHALGYETPPKQDAVNEIFEGSAITAQSANKGAGPPLSPWPLASLDNVQPVACHSHNDYDRDVPVFSALSAGCIAVEADVFLSGGDVIIGHVLPTPGRTLRLQYTEPLRAILDHNNGGAPGGDKGIFAAHPEQRFVLMVDFKTSDAGTLDAVAAALQPLRDGGYLSSVEGGRFVQRAVTVVASGAAPFDRISAGEGVPGRDVFYDAQVDDLETKYNASNSYYASADFQSAIGKPGSVEAFSDAQRAKVKAQVDAAHAAGLKVRYWNLPGEYMWEPLAALGVDYLNADDMSNTARLKRIQ
;
A
#
# COMPACT_ATOMS: atom_id res chain seq x y z
N MET A 1 8.94 -16.25 -67.07
CA MET A 1 8.77 -14.79 -66.90
C MET A 1 7.91 -14.56 -65.66
N MET A 2 8.55 -14.38 -64.51
CA MET A 2 7.89 -14.02 -63.24
C MET A 2 7.88 -12.49 -63.15
N GLN A 3 6.70 -11.89 -63.06
CA GLN A 3 6.54 -10.46 -62.76
C GLN A 3 6.72 -10.24 -61.27
N LEU A 4 7.73 -9.44 -60.90
CA LEU A 4 7.90 -8.89 -59.57
C LEU A 4 6.83 -7.82 -59.32
N SER A 5 6.09 -7.96 -58.23
CA SER A 5 5.24 -6.92 -57.67
C SER A 5 6.07 -6.08 -56.70
N SER A 6 6.12 -4.78 -56.97
CA SER A 6 6.83 -3.74 -56.22
C SER A 6 6.23 -3.52 -54.83
N LEU A 7 7.06 -3.63 -53.78
CA LEU A 7 6.75 -3.11 -52.45
C LEU A 7 6.80 -1.57 -52.49
N ALA A 8 5.66 -0.92 -52.23
CA ALA A 8 5.62 0.50 -51.93
C ALA A 8 6.00 0.72 -50.46
N LEU A 9 7.09 1.46 -50.25
CA LEU A 9 7.58 1.85 -48.92
C LEU A 9 6.70 3.01 -48.40
N ALA A 10 5.77 2.72 -47.49
CA ALA A 10 5.01 3.75 -46.79
C ALA A 10 5.90 4.39 -45.71
N THR A 11 6.29 5.64 -45.93
CA THR A 11 7.00 6.47 -44.95
C THR A 11 5.99 6.95 -43.91
N ALA A 12 6.07 6.38 -42.70
CA ALA A 12 5.31 6.87 -41.55
C ALA A 12 5.83 8.26 -41.15
N THR A 13 5.04 9.28 -41.44
CA THR A 13 5.29 10.66 -40.97
C THR A 13 4.91 10.69 -39.48
N ALA A 14 5.92 10.73 -38.61
CA ALA A 14 5.70 10.91 -37.17
C ALA A 14 5.11 12.31 -36.92
N LEU A 15 3.83 12.36 -36.53
CA LEU A 15 3.20 13.56 -36.00
C LEU A 15 3.78 13.84 -34.61
N LEU A 16 4.76 14.75 -34.57
CA LEU A 16 5.27 15.35 -33.35
C LEU A 16 4.17 16.20 -32.72
N PHE A 17 3.56 15.69 -31.65
CA PHE A 17 2.75 16.52 -30.74
C PHE A 17 3.67 17.51 -30.02
N PRO A 18 3.30 18.80 -29.93
CA PRO A 18 4.07 19.74 -29.13
C PRO A 18 3.91 19.36 -27.66
N LEU A 19 5.03 18.99 -27.02
CA LEU A 19 5.13 18.90 -25.57
C LEU A 19 4.69 20.26 -25.01
N ALA A 20 3.54 20.28 -24.34
CA ALA A 20 3.11 21.41 -23.55
C ALA A 20 4.19 21.64 -22.49
N SER A 21 4.99 22.68 -22.70
CA SER A 21 5.88 23.25 -21.70
C SER A 21 5.02 23.63 -20.51
N ALA A 22 5.07 22.84 -19.44
CA ALA A 22 4.59 23.28 -18.13
C ALA A 22 5.25 24.64 -17.84
N ALA A 23 4.44 25.66 -17.56
CA ALA A 23 4.96 26.90 -17.01
C ALA A 23 5.80 26.55 -15.75
N PRO A 24 6.90 27.26 -15.46
CA PRO A 24 7.67 26.99 -14.27
C PRO A 24 6.73 27.14 -13.09
N THR A 25 6.44 26.03 -12.43
CA THR A 25 5.81 26.03 -11.12
C THR A 25 6.67 26.93 -10.25
N ASP A 26 6.09 28.02 -9.75
CA ASP A 26 6.71 28.81 -8.69
C ASP A 26 7.27 27.82 -7.67
N ALA A 27 8.57 27.94 -7.40
CA ALA A 27 9.25 27.11 -6.44
C ALA A 27 8.54 27.30 -5.09
N ARG A 28 7.62 26.40 -4.76
CA ARG A 28 7.11 26.25 -3.40
C ARG A 28 8.36 25.98 -2.59
N THR A 29 8.81 26.98 -1.84
CA THR A 29 9.84 26.86 -0.81
C THR A 29 9.36 25.77 0.12
N THR A 30 9.83 24.55 -0.11
CA THR A 30 9.40 23.37 0.63
C THR A 30 9.91 23.55 2.05
N ASP A 31 8.99 23.52 3.02
CA ASP A 31 9.37 23.35 4.42
C ASP A 31 10.22 22.07 4.49
N GLY A 32 11.50 22.29 4.81
CA GLY A 32 12.61 21.40 4.53
C GLY A 32 12.42 19.99 5.07
N ILE A 33 12.56 19.03 4.17
CA ILE A 33 12.65 17.62 4.53
C ILE A 33 14.01 17.31 5.16
N SER A 34 13.98 16.42 6.14
CA SER A 34 15.14 15.69 6.64
C SER A 34 15.09 14.23 6.21
N SER A 35 15.76 13.92 5.11
CA SER A 35 16.27 12.57 4.93
C SER A 35 17.63 12.64 4.31
N CYS A 36 18.53 11.86 4.86
CA CYS A 36 19.91 11.84 4.41
C CYS A 36 20.07 10.86 3.23
N GLY A 37 19.04 10.83 2.36
CA GLY A 37 18.74 9.83 1.33
C GLY A 37 17.41 10.15 0.62
N SER A 38 16.89 9.20 -0.17
CA SER A 38 15.69 9.39 -1.02
C SER A 38 14.34 9.25 -0.31
N ALA A 39 14.31 8.82 0.95
CA ALA A 39 13.07 8.63 1.72
C ALA A 39 12.69 9.91 2.47
N TRP A 40 12.12 10.87 1.74
CA TRP A 40 11.80 12.22 2.23
C TRP A 40 10.62 12.22 3.23
N MET A 41 10.75 12.95 4.35
CA MET A 41 9.75 13.07 5.43
C MET A 41 9.66 14.50 6.01
N PRO A 42 8.51 14.92 6.58
CA PRO A 42 8.38 16.21 7.25
C PRO A 42 9.10 16.24 8.60
N ARG A 43 9.60 17.42 9.00
CA ARG A 43 10.22 17.62 10.32
C ARG A 43 9.18 17.46 11.44
N ASP A 44 8.09 18.20 11.33
CA ASP A 44 7.00 18.21 12.30
C ASP A 44 5.96 17.13 11.98
N ASP A 45 5.15 16.77 12.98
CA ASP A 45 3.98 15.92 12.76
C ASP A 45 3.03 16.58 11.76
N VAL A 46 2.42 15.77 10.92
CA VAL A 46 1.48 16.23 9.89
C VAL A 46 0.11 15.63 10.12
N THR A 47 -0.93 16.37 9.74
CA THR A 47 -2.30 15.86 9.79
C THR A 47 -2.81 15.68 8.37
N ILE A 48 -3.16 14.44 8.05
CA ILE A 48 -3.65 14.01 6.75
C ILE A 48 -5.13 13.61 6.86
N GLY A 49 -5.68 13.10 5.77
CA GLY A 49 -7.02 12.57 5.70
C GLY A 49 -8.10 13.59 6.05
N ARG A 50 -7.90 14.83 5.62
CA ARG A 50 -8.79 15.97 5.92
C ARG A 50 -8.92 16.25 7.42
N GLY A 51 -7.81 16.12 8.16
CA GLY A 51 -7.78 16.43 9.58
C GLY A 51 -8.09 15.25 10.50
N THR A 52 -8.23 14.04 9.97
CA THR A 52 -8.67 12.85 10.74
C THR A 52 -7.52 11.95 11.16
N ASP A 53 -6.31 12.16 10.64
CA ASP A 53 -5.20 11.22 10.81
C ASP A 53 -3.90 11.98 11.04
N LYS A 54 -3.36 11.86 12.26
CA LYS A 54 -2.09 12.50 12.64
C LYS A 54 -0.95 11.52 12.40
N ARG A 55 0.02 11.92 11.59
CA ARG A 55 1.21 11.14 11.27
C ARG A 55 2.47 11.76 11.82
N ARG A 56 3.39 10.89 12.26
CA ARG A 56 4.62 11.26 12.95
C ARG A 56 5.62 11.89 11.99
N GLY A 57 6.16 13.05 12.36
CA GLY A 57 7.29 13.67 11.71
C GLY A 57 8.63 13.25 12.32
N PHE A 58 9.73 13.66 11.68
CA PHE A 58 11.08 13.32 12.11
C PHE A 58 11.39 13.73 13.56
N SER A 59 11.03 14.95 13.97
CA SER A 59 11.39 15.45 15.30
C SER A 59 10.68 14.70 16.43
N SER A 60 9.43 14.29 16.23
CA SER A 60 8.71 13.43 17.18
C SER A 60 9.31 12.02 17.24
N ALA A 61 9.75 11.48 16.10
CA ALA A 61 10.48 10.20 16.05
C ALA A 61 11.81 10.27 16.81
N VAL A 62 12.57 11.35 16.65
CA VAL A 62 13.80 11.61 17.42
C VAL A 62 13.52 11.68 18.92
N GLN A 63 12.45 12.38 19.34
CA GLN A 63 12.08 12.47 20.76
C GLN A 63 11.74 11.10 21.35
N ALA A 64 10.98 10.27 20.63
CA ALA A 64 10.64 8.91 21.06
C ALA A 64 11.90 8.05 21.22
N PHE A 65 12.76 8.02 20.21
CA PHE A 65 14.02 7.27 20.26
C PHE A 65 14.93 7.72 21.39
N CYS A 66 15.24 9.01 21.49
CA CYS A 66 16.15 9.53 22.48
C CYS A 66 15.62 9.40 23.92
N SER A 67 14.29 9.36 24.10
CA SER A 67 13.69 9.06 25.40
C SER A 67 13.86 7.58 25.76
N ALA A 68 13.69 6.66 24.81
CA ALA A 68 13.90 5.23 25.04
C ALA A 68 15.40 4.88 25.27
N ALA A 69 16.30 5.65 24.65
CA ALA A 69 17.75 5.47 24.74
C ALA A 69 18.39 6.15 25.97
N ASP A 70 17.69 7.06 26.65
CA ASP A 70 18.26 7.87 27.74
C ASP A 70 18.81 7.00 28.88
N GLY A 71 20.03 7.32 29.34
CA GLY A 71 20.71 6.58 30.40
C GLY A 71 21.24 5.19 30.01
N ARG A 72 20.95 4.70 28.80
CA ARG A 72 21.48 3.41 28.31
C ARG A 72 22.99 3.53 28.03
N VAL A 73 23.73 2.46 28.33
CA VAL A 73 25.18 2.38 28.09
C VAL A 73 25.47 1.54 26.86
N VAL A 74 25.99 2.18 25.81
CA VAL A 74 26.51 1.48 24.64
C VAL A 74 27.95 1.05 24.92
N LYS A 75 28.22 -0.26 24.87
CA LYS A 75 29.56 -0.82 25.09
C LYS A 75 30.54 -0.38 23.98
N PRO A 76 31.86 -0.43 24.21
CA PRO A 76 32.86 -0.19 23.16
C PRO A 76 32.59 -1.02 21.90
N ASN A 77 32.63 -0.40 20.73
CA ASN A 77 32.26 -0.97 19.42
C ASN A 77 30.81 -1.48 19.33
N GLY A 78 29.95 -1.12 20.29
CA GLY A 78 28.57 -1.56 20.38
C GLY A 78 27.60 -0.63 19.67
N TYR A 79 26.38 -1.13 19.50
CA TYR A 79 25.25 -0.43 18.91
C TYR A 79 24.06 -0.47 19.87
N LEU A 80 23.31 0.62 19.86
CA LEU A 80 21.93 0.69 20.33
C LEU A 80 21.09 1.28 19.20
N SER A 81 20.05 0.57 18.80
CA SER A 81 19.24 0.89 17.63
C SER A 81 17.76 0.76 17.93
N LEU A 82 16.94 1.43 17.12
CA LEU A 82 15.48 1.36 17.17
C LEU A 82 14.94 1.84 15.83
N SER A 83 13.92 1.17 15.31
CA SER A 83 13.14 1.68 14.18
C SER A 83 11.84 2.26 14.66
N THR A 84 11.30 3.26 13.98
CA THR A 84 9.99 3.81 14.31
C THR A 84 9.30 4.34 13.08
N GLU A 85 7.97 4.34 13.08
CA GLU A 85 7.15 4.83 11.98
C GLU A 85 7.30 6.33 11.82
N VAL A 86 7.35 6.78 10.56
CA VAL A 86 7.30 8.18 10.15
C VAL A 86 6.43 8.33 8.91
N PHE A 87 6.02 9.55 8.60
CA PHE A 87 5.35 9.84 7.34
C PHE A 87 6.36 10.16 6.25
N LEU A 88 6.39 9.38 5.16
CA LEU A 88 7.21 9.67 4.00
C LEU A 88 6.35 10.35 2.93
N ASN A 89 6.76 11.53 2.47
CA ASN A 89 6.01 12.36 1.53
C ASN A 89 6.71 12.55 0.17
N GLY A 90 7.88 11.96 -0.03
CA GLY A 90 8.64 12.10 -1.28
C GLY A 90 9.01 13.56 -1.62
N GLY A 91 9.02 14.44 -0.61
CA GLY A 91 9.28 15.87 -0.75
C GLY A 91 8.12 16.71 -1.28
N LYS A 92 6.93 16.13 -1.44
CA LYS A 92 5.69 16.83 -1.84
C LYS A 92 4.97 17.44 -0.62
N ASN A 93 3.81 18.07 -0.81
CA ASN A 93 3.01 18.58 0.32
C ASN A 93 2.60 17.41 1.25
N PRO A 94 3.10 17.33 2.50
CA PRO A 94 2.86 16.17 3.36
C PRO A 94 1.43 16.08 3.91
N SER A 95 0.59 17.10 3.70
CA SER A 95 -0.84 17.02 4.02
C SER A 95 -1.67 16.37 2.90
N GLU A 96 -1.10 16.27 1.70
CA GLU A 96 -1.77 15.75 0.49
C GLU A 96 -1.11 14.48 -0.05
N TYR A 97 0.19 14.30 0.20
CA TYR A 97 1.03 13.26 -0.37
C TYR A 97 1.84 12.58 0.72
N GLY A 98 1.72 11.25 0.80
CA GLY A 98 2.67 10.42 1.50
C GLY A 98 2.07 9.11 1.99
N ILE A 99 2.94 8.31 2.57
CA ILE A 99 2.66 6.98 3.08
C ILE A 99 3.43 6.77 4.37
N GLN A 100 3.00 5.80 5.18
CA GLN A 100 3.82 5.38 6.29
C GLN A 100 5.15 4.77 5.78
N GLY A 101 6.25 5.18 6.41
CA GLY A 101 7.53 4.51 6.32
C GLY A 101 8.20 4.48 7.69
N PHE A 102 9.51 4.36 7.72
CA PHE A 102 10.28 4.09 8.93
C PHE A 102 11.55 4.91 8.98
N VAL A 103 11.98 5.29 10.19
CA VAL A 103 13.33 5.78 10.45
C VAL A 103 14.04 4.80 11.36
N ASN A 104 15.20 4.34 10.89
CA ASN A 104 16.12 3.55 11.67
C ASN A 104 17.10 4.50 12.38
N PHE A 105 17.02 4.52 13.70
CA PHE A 105 17.96 5.23 14.56
C PHE A 105 19.05 4.30 15.07
N GLU A 106 20.29 4.81 15.15
CA GLU A 106 21.43 4.07 15.72
C GLU A 106 22.33 4.99 16.51
N VAL A 107 22.80 4.54 17.68
CA VAL A 107 23.97 5.08 18.37
C VAL A 107 25.07 4.04 18.31
N HIS A 108 26.15 4.37 17.59
CA HIS A 108 27.32 3.52 17.49
C HIS A 108 28.46 4.13 18.31
N ASN A 109 28.95 3.35 19.28
CA ASN A 109 30.08 3.72 20.12
C ASN A 109 31.39 3.22 19.51
N LYS A 110 32.18 4.11 18.94
CA LYS A 110 33.50 3.80 18.34
C LYS A 110 34.67 4.04 19.31
N ILE A 111 34.41 4.51 20.54
CA ILE A 111 35.43 4.71 21.57
C ILE A 111 35.67 3.44 22.40
N LYS A 112 36.76 3.46 23.19
CA LYS A 112 37.21 2.32 24.01
C LYS A 112 36.50 2.19 25.36
N SER A 113 35.67 3.16 25.75
CA SER A 113 34.90 3.15 26.99
C SER A 113 33.40 3.01 26.71
N GLY A 114 32.62 2.61 27.71
CA GLY A 114 31.16 2.69 27.60
C GLY A 114 30.69 4.13 27.40
N HIS A 115 29.65 4.32 26.60
CA HIS A 115 29.03 5.62 26.34
C HIS A 115 27.62 5.63 26.90
N THR A 116 27.33 6.53 27.82
CA THR A 116 25.97 6.72 28.35
C THR A 116 25.25 7.74 27.49
N ILE A 117 24.11 7.36 26.91
CA ILE A 117 23.33 8.26 26.06
C ILE A 117 22.61 9.27 26.95
N SER A 118 22.77 10.55 26.62
CA SER A 118 22.01 11.68 27.20
C SER A 118 20.90 12.04 26.23
N LYS A 119 19.65 12.07 26.69
CA LYS A 119 18.49 12.46 25.87
C LYS A 119 18.72 13.81 25.19
N ASN A 120 19.20 14.81 25.93
CA ASN A 120 19.38 16.16 25.40
C ASN A 120 20.42 16.20 24.28
N ASP A 121 21.53 15.47 24.43
CA ASP A 121 22.56 15.38 23.41
C ASP A 121 22.08 14.59 22.19
N CYS A 122 21.42 13.45 22.43
CA CYS A 122 20.81 12.64 21.38
C CYS A 122 19.84 13.46 20.52
N VAL A 123 18.90 14.18 21.15
CA VAL A 123 17.93 15.05 20.47
C VAL A 123 18.64 16.14 19.68
N ARG A 124 19.62 16.81 20.30
CA ARG A 124 20.40 17.87 19.64
C ARG A 124 21.10 17.35 18.38
N TYR A 125 21.77 16.21 18.47
CA TYR A 125 22.56 15.66 17.37
C TYR A 125 21.70 15.13 16.23
N LEU A 126 20.62 14.41 16.55
CA LEU A 126 19.72 13.88 15.52
C LEU A 126 18.89 14.98 14.84
N ASN A 127 18.34 15.95 15.59
CA ASN A 127 17.62 17.05 14.96
C ASN A 127 18.53 17.96 14.12
N ALA A 128 19.82 18.02 14.40
CA ALA A 128 20.75 18.77 13.56
C ALA A 128 20.92 18.16 12.15
N LEU A 129 20.58 16.87 11.96
CA LEU A 129 20.49 16.24 10.63
C LEU A 129 19.32 16.80 9.80
N SER A 130 18.33 17.39 10.47
CA SER A 130 17.13 17.95 9.85
C SER A 130 17.18 19.44 9.61
N ALA A 131 18.26 20.13 9.98
CA ALA A 131 18.34 21.58 9.88
C ALA A 131 18.21 22.08 8.43
N ASP A 132 17.50 23.20 8.25
CA ASP A 132 17.28 23.81 6.93
C ASP A 132 18.61 24.16 6.26
N GLY A 133 18.78 23.71 5.00
CA GLY A 133 20.04 23.88 4.27
C GLY A 133 21.23 23.08 4.83
N GLY A 134 20.99 22.18 5.79
CA GLY A 134 22.00 21.35 6.44
C GLY A 134 22.57 20.25 5.51
N LYS A 135 23.78 19.79 5.79
CA LYS A 135 24.49 18.77 5.00
C LYS A 135 24.07 17.33 5.33
N CYS A 136 22.99 17.13 6.08
CA CYS A 136 22.55 15.80 6.52
C CYS A 136 23.67 15.00 7.23
N SER A 137 24.61 15.72 7.84
CA SER A 137 25.80 15.18 8.51
C SER A 137 26.47 16.22 9.41
N GLY A 138 27.17 15.77 10.44
CA GLY A 138 27.95 16.65 11.34
C GLY A 138 29.18 17.27 10.65
N ALA A 139 29.68 18.40 11.16
CA ALA A 139 30.79 19.16 10.57
C ALA A 139 32.10 18.39 10.38
N THR A 140 32.30 17.32 11.15
CA THR A 140 33.49 16.44 11.11
C THR A 140 33.16 15.03 10.63
N ASN A 141 32.01 14.82 9.95
CA ASN A 141 31.57 13.50 9.51
C ASN A 141 32.60 12.86 8.57
N LYS A 142 33.09 11.68 8.97
CA LYS A 142 33.92 10.78 8.14
C LYS A 142 33.21 9.47 7.83
N ASP A 143 31.96 9.33 8.25
CA ASP A 143 31.15 8.13 8.02
C ASP A 143 30.62 8.11 6.58
N THR A 144 30.60 6.91 5.98
CA THR A 144 30.09 6.69 4.63
C THR A 144 28.58 6.52 4.61
N LYS A 145 27.96 6.27 5.76
CA LYS A 145 26.50 6.28 5.90
C LYS A 145 25.99 7.72 5.89
N GLY A 146 25.07 8.03 4.97
CA GLY A 146 24.30 9.28 5.03
C GLY A 146 23.57 9.39 6.37
N GLY A 147 23.31 10.60 6.85
CA GLY A 147 22.49 10.80 8.06
C GLY A 147 23.20 10.51 9.35
N THR A 148 24.48 10.85 9.37
CA THR A 148 25.36 10.62 10.50
C THR A 148 25.73 11.93 11.18
N TRP A 149 25.39 12.07 12.45
CA TRP A 149 25.99 13.07 13.31
C TRP A 149 27.14 12.45 14.11
N GLN A 150 28.36 12.81 13.74
CA GLN A 150 29.57 12.35 14.40
C GLN A 150 30.00 13.34 15.50
N VAL A 151 30.15 12.85 16.72
CA VAL A 151 30.63 13.61 17.87
C VAL A 151 32.14 13.45 17.99
N GLY A 152 32.84 14.57 17.83
CA GLY A 152 34.31 14.61 17.82
C GLY A 152 34.91 14.02 16.55
N SER A 153 36.23 13.77 16.57
CA SER A 153 36.92 13.31 15.37
C SER A 153 36.62 11.86 15.01
N ASP A 154 36.36 10.97 16.01
CA ASP A 154 36.22 9.51 15.81
C ASP A 154 35.43 8.79 16.96
N GLY A 155 34.53 9.50 17.66
CA GLY A 155 34.02 9.03 18.95
C GLY A 155 32.69 8.25 18.94
N ILE A 156 31.59 9.00 18.84
CA ILE A 156 30.22 8.47 18.87
C ILE A 156 29.50 8.95 17.62
N SER A 157 28.72 8.10 16.98
CA SER A 157 27.90 8.49 15.82
C SER A 157 26.43 8.20 16.07
N TYR A 158 25.59 9.19 15.82
CA TYR A 158 24.13 9.09 15.82
C TYR A 158 23.65 9.03 14.37
N HIS A 159 22.86 8.02 14.04
CA HIS A 159 22.34 7.77 12.70
C HIS A 159 20.83 7.93 12.68
N ALA A 160 20.30 8.47 11.59
CA ALA A 160 18.88 8.42 11.27
C ALA A 160 18.68 8.23 9.76
N LEU A 161 18.12 7.08 9.39
CA LEU A 161 17.96 6.66 8.00
C LEU A 161 16.51 6.28 7.70
N GLY A 162 15.91 6.93 6.71
CA GLY A 162 14.54 6.68 6.28
C GLY A 162 14.41 5.51 5.32
N TYR A 163 13.35 4.72 5.45
CA TYR A 163 13.03 3.55 4.62
C TYR A 163 11.52 3.40 4.40
N GLU A 164 11.12 2.92 3.22
CA GLU A 164 9.73 2.57 2.92
C GLU A 164 9.34 1.21 3.53
N THR A 165 10.32 0.38 3.85
CA THR A 165 10.13 -0.92 4.48
C THR A 165 10.57 -0.91 5.94
N PRO A 166 9.90 -1.71 6.80
CA PRO A 166 10.30 -1.87 8.19
C PRO A 166 11.63 -2.62 8.32
N PRO A 167 12.24 -2.63 9.52
CA PRO A 167 13.43 -3.42 9.78
C PRO A 167 13.16 -4.93 9.67
N LYS A 168 14.22 -5.71 9.45
CA LYS A 168 14.18 -7.17 9.52
C LYS A 168 14.09 -7.68 10.96
N GLN A 169 14.71 -6.94 11.87
CA GLN A 169 14.70 -7.21 13.29
C GLN A 169 13.37 -6.78 13.90
N ASP A 170 12.96 -7.47 14.97
CA ASP A 170 11.87 -7.02 15.83
C ASP A 170 12.34 -5.81 16.65
N ALA A 171 12.26 -4.64 16.03
CA ALA A 171 12.87 -3.40 16.52
C ALA A 171 12.00 -2.18 16.21
N VAL A 172 10.74 -2.37 15.79
CA VAL A 172 9.80 -1.27 15.58
C VAL A 172 9.29 -0.83 16.96
N ASN A 173 9.60 0.40 17.34
CA ASN A 173 9.33 1.01 18.64
C ASN A 173 9.96 0.27 19.84
N GLU A 174 10.98 -0.56 19.60
CA GLU A 174 11.68 -1.34 20.63
C GLU A 174 13.20 -1.15 20.54
N ILE A 175 13.87 -1.10 21.70
CA ILE A 175 15.33 -0.99 21.77
C ILE A 175 15.96 -2.31 21.35
N PHE A 176 16.78 -2.24 20.32
CA PHE A 176 17.57 -3.34 19.80
C PHE A 176 19.06 -3.10 20.09
N GLU A 177 19.69 -4.01 20.82
CA GLU A 177 21.10 -3.92 21.20
C GLU A 177 21.94 -4.93 20.39
N GLY A 178 23.21 -4.56 20.13
CA GLY A 178 24.22 -5.50 19.63
C GLY A 178 24.56 -5.38 18.14
N SER A 179 23.70 -4.79 17.31
CA SER A 179 24.06 -4.40 15.95
C SER A 179 23.22 -3.24 15.43
N ALA A 180 23.66 -2.68 14.29
CA ALA A 180 22.82 -1.88 13.42
C ALA A 180 21.54 -2.64 13.00
N ILE A 181 20.47 -1.90 12.72
CA ILE A 181 19.22 -2.47 12.17
C ILE A 181 19.20 -2.31 10.67
N THR A 182 18.60 -3.28 9.99
CA THR A 182 18.61 -3.33 8.52
C THR A 182 17.18 -3.33 8.03
N ALA A 183 16.83 -2.38 7.16
CA ALA A 183 15.55 -2.40 6.45
C ALA A 183 15.41 -3.68 5.62
N GLN A 184 14.19 -4.21 5.53
CA GLN A 184 13.92 -5.36 4.67
C GLN A 184 14.00 -4.94 3.20
N SER A 185 14.65 -5.75 2.38
CA SER A 185 14.53 -5.62 0.93
C SER A 185 13.27 -6.33 0.49
N ALA A 186 12.48 -5.67 -0.35
CA ALA A 186 11.32 -6.28 -0.98
C ALA A 186 11.73 -7.49 -1.84
N ASN A 187 11.07 -8.62 -1.65
CA ASN A 187 11.28 -9.79 -2.50
C ASN A 187 10.53 -9.63 -3.81
N LYS A 188 11.26 -9.50 -4.92
CA LYS A 188 10.70 -9.43 -6.29
C LYS A 188 10.64 -10.80 -6.99
N GLY A 189 11.03 -11.87 -6.31
CA GLY A 189 11.07 -13.25 -6.82
C GLY A 189 10.01 -14.14 -6.17
N ALA A 190 10.24 -15.46 -6.19
CA ALA A 190 9.28 -16.50 -5.82
C ALA A 190 8.99 -16.69 -4.31
N GLY A 191 9.18 -15.65 -3.49
CA GLY A 191 8.94 -15.72 -2.04
C GLY A 191 8.03 -14.59 -1.55
N PRO A 192 7.64 -14.59 -0.27
CA PRO A 192 6.80 -13.54 0.30
C PRO A 192 7.42 -12.15 0.11
N PRO A 193 6.61 -11.09 -0.12
CA PRO A 193 7.11 -9.72 -0.36
C PRO A 193 8.04 -9.21 0.74
N LEU A 194 7.75 -9.58 1.99
CA LEU A 194 8.55 -9.30 3.19
C LEU A 194 8.71 -10.59 4.02
N SER A 195 9.85 -10.75 4.68
CA SER A 195 10.16 -11.93 5.49
C SER A 195 11.17 -11.58 6.60
N PRO A 196 10.74 -11.60 7.88
CA PRO A 196 9.37 -11.87 8.36
C PRO A 196 8.37 -10.77 7.98
N TRP A 197 7.07 -11.10 8.00
CA TRP A 197 6.04 -10.08 7.83
C TRP A 197 6.03 -9.13 9.05
N PRO A 198 5.98 -7.80 8.85
CA PRO A 198 6.14 -6.82 9.92
C PRO A 198 4.83 -6.53 10.65
N LEU A 199 4.37 -7.48 11.47
CA LEU A 199 3.01 -7.50 12.04
C LEU A 199 2.63 -6.23 12.82
N ALA A 200 3.50 -5.75 13.73
CA ALA A 200 3.23 -4.55 14.55
C ALA A 200 3.33 -3.23 13.78
N SER A 201 3.89 -3.25 12.56
CA SER A 201 4.20 -2.01 11.85
C SER A 201 2.97 -1.29 11.29
N LEU A 202 1.80 -1.94 11.28
CA LEU A 202 0.56 -1.38 10.72
C LEU A 202 -0.45 -0.98 11.78
N ASP A 203 -0.12 -1.11 13.07
CA ASP A 203 -1.08 -0.99 14.18
C ASP A 203 -1.80 0.36 14.22
N ASN A 204 -1.11 1.43 13.83
CA ASN A 204 -1.61 2.79 13.88
C ASN A 204 -2.21 3.28 12.54
N VAL A 205 -2.23 2.43 11.51
CA VAL A 205 -2.71 2.84 10.18
C VAL A 205 -4.22 2.93 10.17
N GLN A 206 -4.71 4.13 9.89
CA GLN A 206 -6.13 4.42 9.72
C GLN A 206 -6.59 3.99 8.32
N PRO A 207 -7.65 3.19 8.18
CA PRO A 207 -8.14 2.73 6.90
C PRO A 207 -8.80 3.87 6.10
N VAL A 208 -8.85 3.69 4.79
CA VAL A 208 -9.44 4.61 3.82
C VAL A 208 -10.08 3.81 2.69
N ALA A 209 -11.16 4.33 2.13
CA ALA A 209 -11.96 3.70 1.08
C ALA A 209 -11.25 3.68 -0.31
N CYS A 210 -10.00 3.21 -0.38
CA CYS A 210 -9.27 3.00 -1.62
C CYS A 210 -9.09 1.53 -1.97
N HIS A 211 -8.95 1.30 -3.26
CA HIS A 211 -8.60 0.05 -3.90
C HIS A 211 -7.24 0.19 -4.56
N SER A 212 -6.24 -0.53 -4.06
CA SER A 212 -4.89 -0.59 -4.63
C SER A 212 -4.94 -1.37 -5.95
N HIS A 213 -5.01 -0.62 -7.06
CA HIS A 213 -5.07 -1.16 -8.40
C HIS A 213 -3.67 -1.63 -8.83
N ASN A 214 -3.61 -2.76 -9.53
CA ASN A 214 -2.36 -3.42 -9.90
C ASN A 214 -1.38 -3.59 -8.73
N ASP A 215 -1.88 -4.03 -7.57
CA ASP A 215 -1.09 -4.12 -6.33
C ASP A 215 0.20 -4.96 -6.49
N TYR A 216 0.15 -5.94 -7.38
CA TYR A 216 1.25 -6.85 -7.68
C TYR A 216 2.48 -6.21 -8.36
N ASP A 217 2.31 -5.06 -8.99
CA ASP A 217 3.37 -4.29 -9.64
C ASP A 217 4.05 -3.31 -8.67
N ARG A 218 3.52 -3.17 -7.45
CA ARG A 218 4.15 -2.34 -6.41
C ARG A 218 5.48 -2.92 -5.96
N ASP A 219 6.32 -2.06 -5.41
CA ASP A 219 7.61 -2.48 -4.85
C ASP A 219 7.44 -3.46 -3.70
N VAL A 220 6.43 -3.26 -2.84
CA VAL A 220 6.07 -4.18 -1.76
C VAL A 220 4.55 -4.44 -1.77
N PRO A 221 4.07 -5.42 -2.56
CA PRO A 221 2.65 -5.78 -2.63
C PRO A 221 2.05 -6.06 -1.24
N VAL A 222 0.77 -5.79 -1.09
CA VAL A 222 -0.01 -5.78 0.16
C VAL A 222 0.48 -4.74 1.17
N PHE A 223 1.77 -4.72 1.49
CA PHE A 223 2.32 -3.84 2.52
C PHE A 223 2.13 -2.37 2.16
N SER A 224 2.44 -1.97 0.93
CA SER A 224 2.28 -0.58 0.49
C SER A 224 0.81 -0.16 0.50
N ALA A 225 -0.12 -1.02 0.09
CA ALA A 225 -1.55 -0.73 0.15
C ALA A 225 -2.05 -0.55 1.59
N LEU A 226 -1.66 -1.48 2.48
CA LEU A 226 -2.05 -1.44 3.88
C LEU A 226 -1.41 -0.25 4.60
N SER A 227 -0.15 0.09 4.32
CA SER A 227 0.54 1.26 4.88
C SER A 227 -0.11 2.59 4.49
N ALA A 228 -0.77 2.63 3.32
CA ALA A 228 -1.57 3.75 2.86
C ALA A 228 -2.99 3.77 3.44
N GLY A 229 -3.44 2.64 4.02
CA GLY A 229 -4.76 2.43 4.58
C GLY A 229 -5.79 1.85 3.60
N CYS A 230 -5.41 1.42 2.39
CA CYS A 230 -6.39 0.89 1.44
C CYS A 230 -7.04 -0.39 1.96
N ILE A 231 -8.38 -0.42 1.89
CA ILE A 231 -9.21 -1.55 2.35
C ILE A 231 -9.47 -2.58 1.25
N ALA A 232 -8.88 -2.40 0.07
CA ALA A 232 -8.96 -3.35 -1.02
C ALA A 232 -7.67 -3.36 -1.84
N VAL A 233 -7.33 -4.53 -2.39
CA VAL A 233 -6.21 -4.73 -3.33
C VAL A 233 -6.66 -5.60 -4.50
N GLU A 234 -5.95 -5.49 -5.61
CA GLU A 234 -6.13 -6.34 -6.79
C GLU A 234 -4.88 -7.17 -7.09
N ALA A 235 -5.11 -8.46 -7.37
CA ALA A 235 -4.10 -9.39 -7.84
C ALA A 235 -4.51 -9.98 -9.20
N ASP A 236 -3.72 -9.69 -10.24
CA ASP A 236 -3.87 -10.31 -11.55
C ASP A 236 -3.28 -11.72 -11.54
N VAL A 237 -4.05 -12.71 -11.97
CA VAL A 237 -3.65 -14.13 -11.90
C VAL A 237 -3.67 -14.84 -13.25
N PHE A 238 -2.68 -15.71 -13.41
CA PHE A 238 -2.57 -16.69 -14.49
C PHE A 238 -2.43 -18.10 -13.91
N LEU A 239 -3.12 -19.08 -14.48
CA LEU A 239 -2.85 -20.48 -14.20
C LEU A 239 -1.53 -20.91 -14.87
N SER A 240 -0.61 -21.46 -14.09
CA SER A 240 0.65 -21.99 -14.60
C SER A 240 1.18 -23.11 -13.72
N GLY A 241 1.49 -24.27 -14.31
CA GLY A 241 2.06 -25.40 -13.58
C GLY A 241 1.16 -25.95 -12.45
N GLY A 242 -0.15 -25.72 -12.53
CA GLY A 242 -1.12 -26.13 -11.50
C GLY A 242 -1.28 -25.15 -10.33
N ASP A 243 -0.63 -24.00 -10.36
CA ASP A 243 -0.77 -22.92 -9.36
C ASP A 243 -1.19 -21.60 -10.05
N VAL A 244 -1.61 -20.62 -9.27
CA VAL A 244 -1.94 -19.27 -9.75
C VAL A 244 -0.81 -18.30 -9.46
N ILE A 245 -0.15 -17.87 -10.52
CA ILE A 245 0.96 -16.92 -10.48
C ILE A 245 0.48 -15.51 -10.81
N ILE A 246 1.16 -14.54 -10.24
CA ILE A 246 0.80 -13.13 -10.28
C ILE A 246 1.48 -12.40 -11.45
N GLY A 247 0.73 -11.57 -12.16
CA GLY A 247 1.25 -10.59 -13.12
C GLY A 247 0.21 -10.13 -14.14
N HIS A 248 0.52 -9.08 -14.92
CA HIS A 248 -0.39 -8.54 -15.93
C HIS A 248 -0.25 -9.17 -17.33
N VAL A 249 1.00 -9.41 -17.79
CA VAL A 249 1.30 -9.91 -19.15
C VAL A 249 2.24 -11.12 -19.12
N LEU A 250 3.37 -11.02 -18.40
CA LEU A 250 4.32 -12.11 -18.22
C LEU A 250 4.53 -12.33 -16.72
N PRO A 251 3.85 -13.32 -16.12
CA PRO A 251 3.97 -13.56 -14.69
C PRO A 251 5.38 -14.09 -14.34
N THR A 252 5.89 -13.70 -13.17
CA THR A 252 7.18 -14.18 -12.69
C THR A 252 7.01 -15.57 -12.05
N PRO A 253 7.71 -16.62 -12.52
CA PRO A 253 7.58 -17.95 -11.95
C PRO A 253 7.78 -17.97 -10.44
N GLY A 254 6.84 -18.62 -9.73
CA GLY A 254 6.88 -18.78 -8.28
C GLY A 254 6.37 -17.58 -7.46
N ARG A 255 6.02 -16.44 -8.08
CA ARG A 255 5.22 -15.39 -7.40
C ARG A 255 3.75 -15.80 -7.42
N THR A 256 3.34 -16.61 -6.45
CA THR A 256 1.98 -17.18 -6.40
C THR A 256 1.02 -16.30 -5.60
N LEU A 257 -0.28 -16.38 -5.88
CA LEU A 257 -1.33 -15.71 -5.10
C LEU A 257 -1.21 -16.04 -3.61
N ARG A 258 -0.85 -17.31 -3.31
CA ARG A 258 -0.69 -17.78 -1.94
C ARG A 258 0.39 -16.99 -1.19
N LEU A 259 1.60 -16.95 -1.75
CA LEU A 259 2.79 -16.36 -1.12
C LEU A 259 2.74 -14.83 -1.10
N GLN A 260 2.14 -14.21 -2.13
CA GLN A 260 2.09 -12.75 -2.24
C GLN A 260 0.96 -12.13 -1.42
N TYR A 261 -0.18 -12.82 -1.27
CA TYR A 261 -1.39 -12.24 -0.69
C TYR A 261 -1.94 -13.06 0.48
N THR A 262 -2.34 -14.31 0.26
CA THR A 262 -3.16 -15.02 1.25
C THR A 262 -2.41 -15.35 2.53
N GLU A 263 -1.12 -15.69 2.46
CA GLU A 263 -0.30 -15.97 3.65
C GLU A 263 0.06 -14.71 4.43
N PRO A 264 0.50 -13.61 3.79
CA PRO A 264 0.65 -12.33 4.49
C PRO A 264 -0.64 -11.87 5.19
N LEU A 265 -1.79 -11.92 4.51
CA LEU A 265 -3.08 -11.55 5.09
C LEU A 265 -3.44 -12.47 6.27
N ARG A 266 -3.23 -13.78 6.13
CA ARG A 266 -3.45 -14.76 7.20
C ARG A 266 -2.59 -14.46 8.42
N ALA A 267 -1.30 -14.15 8.22
CA ALA A 267 -0.39 -13.83 9.30
C ALA A 267 -0.82 -12.57 10.08
N ILE A 268 -1.25 -11.52 9.38
CA ILE A 268 -1.79 -10.30 10.02
C ILE A 268 -3.04 -10.63 10.84
N LEU A 269 -3.99 -11.37 10.26
CA LEU A 269 -5.25 -11.69 10.92
C LEU A 269 -5.03 -12.57 12.15
N ASP A 270 -4.18 -13.59 12.06
CA ASP A 270 -3.81 -14.40 13.22
C ASP A 270 -3.18 -13.55 14.32
N HIS A 271 -2.25 -12.65 13.98
CA HIS A 271 -1.65 -11.74 14.94
C HIS A 271 -2.69 -10.86 15.65
N ASN A 272 -3.56 -10.20 14.88
CA ASN A 272 -4.59 -9.31 15.41
C ASN A 272 -5.60 -10.06 16.31
N ASN A 273 -5.83 -11.35 16.02
CA ASN A 273 -6.74 -12.24 16.75
C ASN A 273 -6.04 -13.15 17.78
N GLY A 274 -4.82 -12.81 18.22
CA GLY A 274 -4.14 -13.51 19.33
C GLY A 274 -3.65 -14.93 19.00
N GLY A 275 -3.45 -15.23 17.72
CA GLY A 275 -2.93 -16.50 17.20
C GLY A 275 -3.97 -17.61 17.02
N ALA A 276 -5.25 -17.34 17.27
CA ALA A 276 -6.32 -18.33 17.15
C ALA A 276 -7.16 -18.11 15.86
N PRO A 277 -7.49 -19.17 15.11
CA PRO A 277 -8.45 -19.08 13.99
C PRO A 277 -9.85 -18.64 14.45
N GLY A 278 -10.61 -18.04 13.53
CA GLY A 278 -12.01 -17.70 13.72
C GLY A 278 -12.26 -16.41 14.51
N GLY A 279 -11.22 -15.62 14.76
CA GLY A 279 -11.37 -14.29 15.31
C GLY A 279 -12.07 -13.32 14.34
N ASP A 280 -12.69 -12.28 14.88
CA ASP A 280 -13.52 -11.33 14.13
C ASP A 280 -12.81 -10.02 13.78
N LYS A 281 -11.59 -9.80 14.26
CA LYS A 281 -10.82 -8.60 13.96
C LYS A 281 -10.23 -8.66 12.55
N GLY A 282 -10.33 -7.54 11.84
CA GLY A 282 -9.80 -7.33 10.50
C GLY A 282 -8.31 -7.00 10.47
N ILE A 283 -7.87 -6.50 9.32
CA ILE A 283 -6.46 -6.23 9.01
C ILE A 283 -5.92 -5.00 9.77
N PHE A 284 -6.75 -3.98 9.94
CA PHE A 284 -6.34 -2.72 10.59
C PHE A 284 -6.61 -2.80 12.09
N ALA A 285 -5.55 -2.89 12.91
CA ALA A 285 -5.71 -2.99 14.37
C ALA A 285 -6.40 -1.75 14.98
N ALA A 286 -6.18 -0.56 14.40
CA ALA A 286 -6.86 0.67 14.79
C ALA A 286 -8.38 0.65 14.54
N HIS A 287 -8.86 -0.19 13.62
CA HIS A 287 -10.26 -0.34 13.22
C HIS A 287 -10.58 -1.82 12.99
N PRO A 288 -10.68 -2.62 14.07
CA PRO A 288 -10.80 -4.08 13.98
C PRO A 288 -12.06 -4.56 13.26
N GLU A 289 -13.10 -3.73 13.17
CA GLU A 289 -14.32 -4.01 12.41
C GLU A 289 -14.16 -3.82 10.90
N GLN A 290 -13.12 -3.09 10.45
CA GLN A 290 -12.88 -2.81 9.05
C GLN A 290 -12.59 -4.10 8.28
N ARG A 291 -13.35 -4.32 7.22
CA ARG A 291 -13.20 -5.49 6.35
C ARG A 291 -12.31 -5.18 5.16
N PHE A 292 -11.71 -6.21 4.62
CA PHE A 292 -10.75 -6.12 3.54
C PHE A 292 -11.23 -6.87 2.31
N VAL A 293 -10.94 -6.36 1.12
CA VAL A 293 -11.27 -7.02 -0.14
C VAL A 293 -10.01 -7.42 -0.89
N LEU A 294 -9.90 -8.71 -1.20
CA LEU A 294 -8.92 -9.23 -2.15
C LEU A 294 -9.64 -9.46 -3.48
N MET A 295 -9.43 -8.56 -4.44
CA MET A 295 -9.89 -8.75 -5.80
C MET A 295 -8.87 -9.60 -6.57
N VAL A 296 -9.35 -10.62 -7.27
CA VAL A 296 -8.54 -11.53 -8.08
C VAL A 296 -9.01 -11.41 -9.52
N ASP A 297 -8.18 -10.81 -10.37
CA ASP A 297 -8.50 -10.59 -11.78
C ASP A 297 -7.96 -11.73 -12.64
N PHE A 298 -8.87 -12.48 -13.27
CA PHE A 298 -8.54 -13.67 -14.05
C PHE A 298 -8.12 -13.24 -15.45
N LYS A 299 -6.83 -13.39 -15.79
CA LYS A 299 -6.31 -12.99 -17.11
C LYS A 299 -6.57 -13.99 -18.22
N THR A 300 -7.00 -15.21 -17.88
CA THR A 300 -7.34 -16.25 -18.86
C THR A 300 -8.64 -16.95 -18.46
N SER A 301 -9.36 -17.46 -19.45
CA SER A 301 -10.59 -18.23 -19.26
C SER A 301 -10.34 -19.73 -19.05
N ASP A 302 -9.12 -20.11 -18.61
CA ASP A 302 -8.81 -21.51 -18.33
C ASP A 302 -9.70 -22.01 -17.18
N ALA A 303 -10.40 -23.13 -17.40
CA ALA A 303 -11.35 -23.68 -16.46
C ALA A 303 -10.69 -24.07 -15.11
N GLY A 304 -9.42 -24.45 -15.13
CA GLY A 304 -8.67 -24.80 -13.92
C GLY A 304 -8.25 -23.60 -13.06
N THR A 305 -8.33 -22.36 -13.59
CA THR A 305 -7.90 -21.17 -12.85
C THR A 305 -8.73 -20.97 -11.59
N LEU A 306 -10.05 -21.18 -11.65
CA LEU A 306 -10.92 -21.02 -10.48
C LEU A 306 -10.56 -22.02 -9.37
N ASP A 307 -10.30 -23.27 -9.72
CA ASP A 307 -9.97 -24.32 -8.76
C ASP A 307 -8.61 -24.02 -8.10
N ALA A 308 -7.64 -23.53 -8.88
CA ALA A 308 -6.34 -23.12 -8.37
C ALA A 308 -6.41 -21.86 -7.48
N VAL A 309 -7.25 -20.88 -7.82
CA VAL A 309 -7.55 -19.74 -6.92
C VAL A 309 -8.19 -20.25 -5.63
N ALA A 310 -9.20 -21.11 -5.69
CA ALA A 310 -9.88 -21.65 -4.51
C ALA A 310 -8.91 -22.42 -3.59
N ALA A 311 -7.95 -23.14 -4.17
CA ALA A 311 -6.86 -23.80 -3.44
C ALA A 311 -5.89 -22.78 -2.81
N ALA A 312 -5.50 -21.73 -3.53
CA ALA A 312 -4.64 -20.68 -3.00
C ALA A 312 -5.28 -19.91 -1.82
N LEU A 313 -6.62 -19.85 -1.74
CA LEU A 313 -7.36 -19.24 -0.63
C LEU A 313 -7.41 -20.09 0.65
N GLN A 314 -6.95 -21.36 0.60
CA GLN A 314 -7.04 -22.29 1.73
C GLN A 314 -6.46 -21.74 3.06
N PRO A 315 -5.32 -21.01 3.08
CA PRO A 315 -4.80 -20.46 4.34
C PRO A 315 -5.79 -19.52 5.05
N LEU A 316 -6.54 -18.70 4.30
CA LEU A 316 -7.55 -17.81 4.87
C LEU A 316 -8.81 -18.56 5.30
N ARG A 317 -9.17 -19.63 4.56
CA ARG A 317 -10.27 -20.53 4.88
C ARG A 317 -10.03 -21.28 6.18
N ASP A 318 -8.84 -21.86 6.34
CA ASP A 318 -8.41 -22.54 7.58
C ASP A 318 -8.38 -21.59 8.78
N GLY A 319 -8.13 -20.31 8.52
CA GLY A 319 -8.18 -19.25 9.53
C GLY A 319 -9.60 -18.80 9.89
N GLY A 320 -10.62 -19.24 9.14
CA GLY A 320 -12.00 -18.79 9.32
C GLY A 320 -12.22 -17.33 8.93
N TYR A 321 -11.39 -16.76 8.05
CA TYR A 321 -11.39 -15.32 7.75
C TYR A 321 -12.15 -14.93 6.48
N LEU A 322 -12.54 -15.90 5.65
CA LEU A 322 -13.23 -15.63 4.38
C LEU A 322 -14.72 -15.39 4.57
N SER A 323 -15.22 -14.31 3.96
CA SER A 323 -16.65 -14.10 3.73
C SER A 323 -17.21 -15.25 2.89
N SER A 324 -18.45 -15.64 3.12
CA SER A 324 -19.04 -16.84 2.52
C SER A 324 -20.55 -16.72 2.38
N VAL A 325 -21.20 -17.75 1.83
CA VAL A 325 -22.67 -17.85 1.86
C VAL A 325 -23.15 -19.01 2.72
N GLU A 326 -23.92 -18.66 3.75
CA GLU A 326 -24.48 -19.61 4.72
C GLU A 326 -25.99 -19.51 4.72
N GLY A 327 -26.69 -20.64 4.55
CA GLY A 327 -28.15 -20.64 4.47
C GLY A 327 -28.72 -19.73 3.37
N GLY A 328 -27.98 -19.57 2.26
CA GLY A 328 -28.36 -18.68 1.15
C GLY A 328 -28.14 -17.18 1.41
N ARG A 329 -27.47 -16.80 2.50
CA ARG A 329 -27.19 -15.41 2.84
C ARG A 329 -25.70 -15.12 2.88
N PHE A 330 -25.32 -13.93 2.42
CA PHE A 330 -23.97 -13.40 2.59
C PHE A 330 -23.62 -13.27 4.07
N VAL A 331 -22.49 -13.85 4.46
CA VAL A 331 -21.89 -13.72 5.79
C VAL A 331 -20.52 -13.07 5.59
N GLN A 332 -20.43 -11.81 6.01
CA GLN A 332 -19.19 -11.04 5.92
C GLN A 332 -18.21 -11.48 7.02
N ARG A 333 -16.96 -11.74 6.64
CA ARG A 333 -15.83 -11.94 7.55
C ARG A 333 -14.71 -10.94 7.23
N ALA A 334 -13.52 -11.16 7.80
CA ALA A 334 -12.39 -10.24 7.69
C ALA A 334 -11.97 -9.98 6.23
N VAL A 335 -12.03 -11.00 5.36
CA VAL A 335 -11.65 -10.90 3.95
C VAL A 335 -12.78 -11.35 3.04
N THR A 336 -13.21 -10.48 2.15
CA THR A 336 -14.08 -10.84 1.02
C THR A 336 -13.24 -11.01 -0.24
N VAL A 337 -13.38 -12.13 -0.93
CA VAL A 337 -12.69 -12.38 -2.21
C VAL A 337 -13.62 -12.07 -3.36
N VAL A 338 -13.15 -11.27 -4.31
CA VAL A 338 -13.93 -10.85 -5.49
C VAL A 338 -13.20 -11.27 -6.76
N ALA A 339 -13.82 -12.12 -7.57
CA ALA A 339 -13.32 -12.54 -8.86
C ALA A 339 -13.78 -11.60 -9.98
N SER A 340 -12.83 -11.19 -10.82
CA SER A 340 -13.00 -10.29 -11.96
C SER A 340 -12.40 -10.90 -13.24
N GLY A 341 -12.52 -10.20 -14.36
CA GLY A 341 -11.89 -10.55 -15.63
C GLY A 341 -12.57 -11.76 -16.28
N ALA A 342 -11.79 -12.76 -16.69
CA ALA A 342 -12.27 -13.98 -17.33
C ALA A 342 -12.88 -15.01 -16.35
N ALA A 343 -13.16 -14.61 -15.10
CA ALA A 343 -13.73 -15.49 -14.08
C ALA A 343 -15.10 -16.05 -14.50
N PRO A 344 -15.36 -17.37 -14.31
CA PRO A 344 -16.60 -17.99 -14.77
C PRO A 344 -17.75 -17.74 -13.78
N PHE A 345 -18.57 -16.70 -14.04
CA PHE A 345 -19.70 -16.31 -13.18
C PHE A 345 -20.62 -17.48 -12.80
N ASP A 346 -21.04 -18.31 -13.77
CA ASP A 346 -22.01 -19.37 -13.53
C ASP A 346 -21.48 -20.41 -12.52
N ARG A 347 -20.20 -20.77 -12.61
CA ARG A 347 -19.55 -21.67 -11.65
C ARG A 347 -19.46 -21.05 -10.26
N ILE A 348 -19.04 -19.79 -10.17
CA ILE A 348 -18.95 -19.05 -8.89
C ILE A 348 -20.34 -18.96 -8.24
N SER A 349 -21.35 -18.57 -9.01
CA SER A 349 -22.74 -18.43 -8.56
C SER A 349 -23.30 -19.78 -8.08
N ALA A 350 -23.04 -20.86 -8.80
CA ALA A 350 -23.44 -22.22 -8.42
C ALA A 350 -22.61 -22.81 -7.25
N GLY A 351 -21.46 -22.22 -6.90
CA GLY A 351 -20.53 -22.75 -5.90
C GLY A 351 -19.68 -23.93 -6.39
N GLU A 352 -19.55 -24.12 -7.70
CA GLU A 352 -18.82 -25.23 -8.30
C GLU A 352 -17.30 -24.98 -8.27
N GLY A 353 -16.57 -25.74 -7.43
CA GLY A 353 -15.14 -25.55 -7.22
C GLY A 353 -14.79 -24.42 -6.24
N VAL A 354 -15.80 -23.87 -5.54
CA VAL A 354 -15.64 -22.80 -4.55
C VAL A 354 -16.15 -23.28 -3.19
N PRO A 355 -15.30 -23.93 -2.37
CA PRO A 355 -15.69 -24.42 -1.06
C PRO A 355 -16.32 -23.33 -0.18
N GLY A 356 -17.49 -23.58 0.39
CA GLY A 356 -18.18 -22.60 1.24
C GLY A 356 -18.77 -21.39 0.51
N ARG A 357 -18.73 -21.34 -0.84
CA ARG A 357 -19.13 -20.17 -1.65
C ARG A 357 -18.47 -18.88 -1.15
N ASP A 358 -17.15 -18.94 -0.99
CA ASP A 358 -16.30 -17.89 -0.41
C ASP A 358 -15.60 -16.99 -1.44
N VAL A 359 -16.00 -17.10 -2.71
CA VAL A 359 -15.61 -16.20 -3.80
C VAL A 359 -16.86 -15.56 -4.38
N PHE A 360 -16.84 -14.24 -4.52
CA PHE A 360 -17.92 -13.43 -5.07
C PHE A 360 -17.52 -12.84 -6.42
N TYR A 361 -18.48 -12.43 -7.23
CA TYR A 361 -18.22 -11.87 -8.55
C TYR A 361 -18.19 -10.34 -8.56
N ASP A 362 -17.38 -9.77 -9.46
CA ASP A 362 -17.42 -8.35 -9.85
C ASP A 362 -18.42 -8.16 -11.00
N ALA A 363 -19.61 -7.63 -10.69
CA ALA A 363 -20.64 -7.34 -11.70
C ALA A 363 -20.28 -6.11 -12.54
N GLN A 364 -20.98 -5.91 -13.66
CA GLN A 364 -20.82 -4.71 -14.48
C GLN A 364 -21.77 -3.61 -14.01
N VAL A 365 -21.24 -2.50 -13.51
CA VAL A 365 -22.09 -1.42 -12.95
C VAL A 365 -22.80 -0.61 -14.03
N ASP A 366 -22.25 -0.57 -15.24
CA ASP A 366 -22.80 0.17 -16.38
C ASP A 366 -23.79 -0.63 -17.25
N ASP A 367 -23.91 -1.94 -16.99
CA ASP A 367 -24.93 -2.84 -17.55
C ASP A 367 -25.36 -3.89 -16.50
N LEU A 368 -25.89 -3.41 -15.37
CA LEU A 368 -26.18 -4.27 -14.22
C LEU A 368 -27.41 -5.17 -14.48
N GLU A 369 -27.16 -6.44 -14.76
CA GLU A 369 -28.21 -7.47 -14.92
C GLU A 369 -28.85 -7.91 -13.59
N THR A 370 -30.12 -8.34 -13.63
CA THR A 370 -30.89 -8.76 -12.44
C THR A 370 -30.41 -10.05 -11.78
N LYS A 371 -29.49 -10.79 -12.43
CA LYS A 371 -28.91 -12.04 -11.89
C LYS A 371 -27.91 -11.79 -10.76
N TYR A 372 -27.34 -10.59 -10.69
CA TYR A 372 -26.37 -10.21 -9.67
C TYR A 372 -27.07 -9.79 -8.38
N ASN A 373 -26.59 -10.31 -7.26
CA ASN A 373 -27.08 -9.97 -5.93
C ASN A 373 -26.00 -10.27 -4.88
N ALA A 374 -26.20 -9.82 -3.64
CA ALA A 374 -25.25 -10.01 -2.54
C ALA A 374 -24.84 -11.47 -2.24
N SER A 375 -25.56 -12.49 -2.73
CA SER A 375 -25.20 -13.90 -2.52
C SER A 375 -24.28 -14.50 -3.59
N ASN A 376 -24.00 -13.77 -4.67
CA ASN A 376 -23.11 -14.21 -5.76
C ASN A 376 -22.12 -13.14 -6.23
N SER A 377 -22.38 -11.88 -5.92
CA SER A 377 -21.56 -10.73 -6.28
C SER A 377 -21.29 -9.88 -5.05
N TYR A 378 -20.17 -9.16 -5.06
CA TYR A 378 -19.82 -8.19 -4.02
C TYR A 378 -19.55 -6.82 -4.61
N TYR A 379 -18.83 -6.77 -5.73
CA TYR A 379 -18.61 -5.54 -6.49
C TYR A 379 -19.57 -5.42 -7.67
N ALA A 380 -19.76 -4.17 -8.08
CA ALA A 380 -20.14 -3.78 -9.42
C ALA A 380 -19.13 -2.71 -9.88
N SER A 381 -18.38 -3.02 -10.94
CA SER A 381 -17.31 -2.17 -11.46
C SER A 381 -17.52 -1.80 -12.92
N ALA A 382 -16.87 -0.73 -13.38
CA ALA A 382 -16.72 -0.42 -14.81
C ALA A 382 -15.48 0.44 -15.08
N ASP A 383 -15.06 0.44 -16.35
CA ASP A 383 -14.17 1.46 -16.89
C ASP A 383 -14.89 2.82 -16.84
N PHE A 384 -14.35 3.77 -16.08
CA PHE A 384 -15.00 5.07 -15.91
C PHE A 384 -15.12 5.85 -17.22
N GLN A 385 -14.08 5.84 -18.05
CA GLN A 385 -14.06 6.62 -19.27
C GLN A 385 -15.07 6.09 -20.30
N SER A 386 -15.28 4.78 -20.33
CA SER A 386 -16.28 4.12 -21.18
C SER A 386 -17.68 4.32 -20.64
N ALA A 387 -17.88 4.14 -19.33
CA ALA A 387 -19.17 4.26 -18.68
C ALA A 387 -19.67 5.72 -18.63
N ILE A 388 -18.79 6.68 -18.33
CA ILE A 388 -19.17 8.06 -17.97
C ILE A 388 -18.54 9.12 -18.89
N GLY A 389 -17.36 8.84 -19.44
CA GLY A 389 -16.57 9.77 -20.24
C GLY A 389 -15.34 10.29 -19.50
N LYS A 390 -14.64 11.27 -20.09
CA LYS A 390 -13.35 11.79 -19.62
C LYS A 390 -13.41 13.28 -19.26
N PRO A 391 -14.11 13.69 -18.19
CA PRO A 391 -14.07 15.07 -17.73
C PRO A 391 -12.61 15.44 -17.39
N GLY A 392 -12.16 16.62 -17.82
CA GLY A 392 -10.75 17.06 -17.64
C GLY A 392 -10.45 17.70 -16.28
N SER A 393 -11.49 17.99 -15.48
CA SER A 393 -11.40 18.55 -14.13
C SER A 393 -12.69 18.27 -13.35
N VAL A 394 -12.72 18.63 -12.06
CA VAL A 394 -13.94 18.54 -11.23
C VAL A 394 -15.06 19.43 -11.78
N GLU A 395 -14.73 20.62 -12.28
CA GLU A 395 -15.69 21.59 -12.85
C GLU A 395 -16.24 21.09 -14.19
N ALA A 396 -15.44 20.35 -14.97
CA ALA A 396 -15.86 19.75 -16.22
C ALA A 396 -16.72 18.48 -16.05
N PHE A 397 -16.82 17.94 -14.83
CA PHE A 397 -17.69 16.80 -14.52
C PHE A 397 -19.14 17.27 -14.49
N SER A 398 -19.83 17.12 -15.62
CA SER A 398 -21.17 17.67 -15.86
C SER A 398 -22.26 17.03 -15.01
N ASP A 399 -23.38 17.73 -14.83
CA ASP A 399 -24.55 17.21 -14.09
C ASP A 399 -25.10 15.92 -14.69
N ALA A 400 -25.07 15.79 -16.03
CA ALA A 400 -25.49 14.56 -16.71
C ALA A 400 -24.59 13.37 -16.35
N GLN A 401 -23.27 13.59 -16.29
CA GLN A 401 -22.32 12.54 -15.89
C GLN A 401 -22.47 12.19 -14.41
N ARG A 402 -22.65 13.18 -13.52
CA ARG A 402 -22.92 12.95 -12.09
C ARG A 402 -24.20 12.17 -11.87
N ALA A 403 -25.28 12.52 -12.58
CA ALA A 403 -26.55 11.81 -12.54
C ALA A 403 -26.40 10.36 -13.03
N LYS A 404 -25.60 10.13 -14.08
CA LYS A 404 -25.30 8.77 -14.57
C LYS A 404 -24.55 7.94 -13.53
N VAL A 405 -23.50 8.48 -12.90
CA VAL A 405 -22.79 7.81 -11.80
C VAL A 405 -23.75 7.51 -10.66
N LYS A 406 -24.57 8.48 -10.24
CA LYS A 406 -25.53 8.29 -9.13
C LYS A 406 -26.54 7.19 -9.43
N ALA A 407 -27.07 7.13 -10.66
CA ALA A 407 -28.00 6.09 -11.07
C ALA A 407 -27.37 4.69 -11.06
N GLN A 408 -26.13 4.57 -11.55
CA GLN A 408 -25.36 3.33 -11.49
C GLN A 408 -25.09 2.90 -10.05
N VAL A 409 -24.70 3.85 -9.19
CA VAL A 409 -24.49 3.62 -7.76
C VAL A 409 -25.77 3.12 -7.08
N ASP A 410 -26.89 3.80 -7.30
CA ASP A 410 -28.17 3.44 -6.69
C ASP A 410 -28.66 2.05 -7.13
N ALA A 411 -28.48 1.70 -8.41
CA ALA A 411 -28.84 0.38 -8.93
C ALA A 411 -28.00 -0.74 -8.28
N ALA A 412 -26.68 -0.54 -8.18
CA ALA A 412 -25.79 -1.50 -7.54
C ALA A 412 -26.07 -1.64 -6.04
N HIS A 413 -26.28 -0.52 -5.33
CA HIS A 413 -26.64 -0.52 -3.91
C HIS A 413 -27.98 -1.22 -3.67
N ALA A 414 -28.96 -1.05 -4.56
CA ALA A 414 -30.24 -1.77 -4.49
C ALA A 414 -30.09 -3.29 -4.67
N ALA A 415 -29.07 -3.74 -5.43
CA ALA A 415 -28.70 -5.15 -5.55
C ALA A 415 -27.83 -5.66 -4.38
N GLY A 416 -27.48 -4.78 -3.43
CA GLY A 416 -26.62 -5.06 -2.29
C GLY A 416 -25.12 -5.11 -2.62
N LEU A 417 -24.72 -4.50 -3.74
CA LEU A 417 -23.34 -4.51 -4.25
C LEU A 417 -22.62 -3.20 -3.92
N LYS A 418 -21.30 -3.26 -3.94
CA LYS A 418 -20.40 -2.12 -3.72
C LYS A 418 -19.81 -1.64 -5.03
N VAL A 419 -19.64 -0.33 -5.18
CA VAL A 419 -19.27 0.26 -6.46
C VAL A 419 -17.83 0.74 -6.47
N ARG A 420 -17.14 0.46 -7.58
CA ARG A 420 -15.86 1.08 -7.93
C ARG A 420 -15.80 1.39 -9.42
N TYR A 421 -14.91 2.30 -9.78
CA TYR A 421 -14.58 2.55 -11.18
C TYR A 421 -13.07 2.56 -11.37
N TRP A 422 -12.59 1.90 -12.42
CA TRP A 422 -11.19 1.93 -12.82
C TRP A 422 -10.99 2.83 -14.05
N ASN A 423 -9.74 3.07 -14.45
CA ASN A 423 -9.38 3.99 -15.55
C ASN A 423 -9.96 5.42 -15.39
N LEU A 424 -9.86 5.97 -14.18
CA LEU A 424 -10.28 7.35 -13.90
C LEU A 424 -9.46 8.35 -14.74
N PRO A 425 -10.04 9.48 -15.18
CA PRO A 425 -9.31 10.50 -15.95
C PRO A 425 -8.25 11.24 -15.11
N GLY A 426 -8.33 11.09 -13.79
CA GLY A 426 -7.35 11.56 -12.82
C GLY A 426 -7.91 11.47 -11.42
N GLU A 427 -7.03 11.50 -10.44
CA GLU A 427 -7.40 11.32 -9.03
C GLU A 427 -8.24 12.48 -8.49
N TYR A 428 -8.27 13.65 -9.15
CA TYR A 428 -9.19 14.74 -8.80
C TYR A 428 -10.67 14.33 -8.83
N MET A 429 -11.00 13.17 -9.42
CA MET A 429 -12.33 12.58 -9.41
C MET A 429 -12.70 11.89 -8.09
N TRP A 430 -11.75 11.57 -7.22
CA TRP A 430 -12.01 10.78 -6.02
C TRP A 430 -13.07 11.40 -5.10
N GLU A 431 -12.91 12.66 -4.73
CA GLU A 431 -13.88 13.38 -3.89
C GLU A 431 -15.28 13.48 -4.51
N PRO A 432 -15.45 13.93 -5.77
CA PRO A 432 -16.75 13.90 -6.43
C PRO A 432 -17.39 12.52 -6.45
N LEU A 433 -16.61 11.45 -6.70
CA LEU A 433 -17.15 10.09 -6.78
C LEU A 433 -17.56 9.55 -5.40
N ALA A 434 -16.74 9.80 -4.37
CA ALA A 434 -17.10 9.47 -2.99
C ALA A 434 -18.38 10.18 -2.56
N ALA A 435 -18.55 11.46 -2.93
CA ALA A 435 -19.77 12.23 -2.64
C ALA A 435 -21.01 11.68 -3.36
N LEU A 436 -20.85 10.96 -4.47
CA LEU A 436 -21.92 10.29 -5.21
C LEU A 436 -22.20 8.86 -4.71
N GLY A 437 -21.46 8.39 -3.71
CA GLY A 437 -21.66 7.08 -3.07
C GLY A 437 -20.82 5.94 -3.65
N VAL A 438 -19.78 6.23 -4.45
CA VAL A 438 -18.80 5.21 -4.85
C VAL A 438 -18.06 4.70 -3.61
N ASP A 439 -18.08 3.38 -3.39
CA ASP A 439 -17.60 2.75 -2.16
C ASP A 439 -16.07 2.57 -2.12
N TYR A 440 -15.43 2.30 -3.26
CA TYR A 440 -13.98 2.08 -3.34
C TYR A 440 -13.36 2.93 -4.46
N LEU A 441 -12.41 3.77 -4.08
CA LEU A 441 -11.69 4.66 -4.99
C LEU A 441 -10.45 3.97 -5.56
N ASN A 442 -10.40 3.80 -6.88
CA ASN A 442 -9.26 3.18 -7.55
C ASN A 442 -8.02 4.07 -7.40
N ALA A 443 -6.94 3.49 -6.85
CA ALA A 443 -5.72 4.20 -6.53
C ALA A 443 -4.50 3.52 -7.14
N ASP A 444 -3.82 4.25 -8.04
CA ASP A 444 -2.60 3.82 -8.71
C ASP A 444 -1.34 4.27 -7.95
N ASP A 445 -1.37 5.46 -7.32
CA ASP A 445 -0.31 5.95 -6.43
C ASP A 445 -0.82 6.04 -4.98
N MET A 446 -0.21 5.24 -4.11
CA MET A 446 -0.61 5.14 -2.70
C MET A 446 -0.37 6.43 -1.93
N SER A 447 0.63 7.23 -2.33
CA SER A 447 0.96 8.47 -1.64
C SER A 447 -0.20 9.46 -1.69
N ASN A 448 -0.98 9.42 -2.76
CA ASN A 448 -2.06 10.38 -2.98
C ASN A 448 -3.28 10.08 -2.08
N THR A 449 -3.34 8.89 -1.49
CA THR A 449 -4.40 8.51 -0.54
C THR A 449 -4.35 9.35 0.75
N ALA A 450 -3.22 10.01 1.04
CA ALA A 450 -3.09 10.87 2.21
C ALA A 450 -4.13 11.98 2.28
N ARG A 451 -4.64 12.49 1.15
CA ARG A 451 -5.70 13.52 1.15
C ARG A 451 -7.12 12.99 1.39
N LEU A 452 -7.32 11.68 1.28
CA LEU A 452 -8.63 11.06 1.42
C LEU A 452 -9.02 10.92 2.89
N LYS A 453 -10.29 11.23 3.20
CA LYS A 453 -10.83 11.09 4.56
C LYS A 453 -10.64 9.64 5.04
N ARG A 454 -10.09 9.47 6.25
CA ARG A 454 -10.00 8.15 6.87
C ARG A 454 -11.38 7.68 7.32
N ILE A 455 -11.56 6.36 7.32
CA ILE A 455 -12.69 5.71 7.97
C ILE A 455 -12.46 5.85 9.48
N GLN A 456 -13.51 6.20 10.22
CA GLN A 456 -13.47 6.54 11.65
C GLN A 456 -14.48 5.71 12.41
#